data_AF-A0A7C1XAY5-F1
#
_entry.id   AF-A0A7C1XAY5-F1
#
_cell.length_a   1.000
_cell.length_b   1.000
_cell.length_c   1.000
_cell.angle_alpha   90.00
_cell.angle_beta   90.00
_cell.angle_gamma   90.00
#
_symmetry.space_group_name_H-M   'P 1'
#
loop_
_entity.id
_entity.type
_entity.pdbx_description
1 polymer ?
#
loop_
_entity_poly.entity_id
_entity_poly.type
_entity_poly.pdbx_seq_one_letter_code
_entity_poly.pdbx_strand_id
1 'polypeptide(L)'
;MAKKFRDLRNKMSPDAQTRAHEKTQALLAELPLAELRRARQLSQEQLATELDVQQPAVAKIEKKTDMYISTLRRFINAMGGELEIRA
;
A
#
# COMPACT_ATOMS: atom_id res chain seq x y z
N MET A 1 -14.13 12.22 -25.20
CA MET A 1 -13.70 12.73 -23.88
C MET A 1 -13.65 11.58 -22.88
N ALA A 2 -12.69 11.58 -21.95
CA ALA A 2 -12.61 10.56 -20.90
C ALA A 2 -13.81 10.68 -19.96
N LYS A 3 -14.49 9.56 -19.69
CA LYS A 3 -15.62 9.50 -18.74
C LYS A 3 -15.09 9.48 -17.31
N LYS A 4 -15.73 10.19 -16.37
CA LYS A 4 -15.33 10.15 -14.96
C LYS A 4 -15.61 8.75 -14.40
N PHE A 5 -14.68 8.22 -13.61
CA PHE A 5 -14.78 6.87 -13.03
C PHE A 5 -16.09 6.64 -12.25
N ARG A 6 -16.56 7.68 -11.53
CA ARG A 6 -17.83 7.62 -10.79
C ARG A 6 -19.03 7.31 -11.69
N ASP A 7 -19.06 7.87 -12.90
CA ASP A 7 -20.16 7.68 -13.85
C ASP A 7 -20.16 6.27 -14.46
N LEU A 8 -18.99 5.62 -14.49
CA LEU A 8 -18.86 4.21 -14.88
C LEU A 8 -19.29 3.28 -13.74
N ARG A 9 -18.88 3.58 -12.50
CA ARG A 9 -19.27 2.81 -11.31
C ARG A 9 -20.78 2.86 -11.07
N ASN A 10 -21.42 4.01 -11.25
CA ASN A 10 -22.87 4.15 -11.07
C ASN A 10 -23.70 3.33 -12.08
N LYS A 11 -23.11 2.91 -13.20
CA LYS A 11 -23.75 2.03 -14.19
C LYS A 11 -23.60 0.55 -13.87
N MET A 12 -22.77 0.19 -12.87
CA MET A 12 -22.63 -1.19 -12.42
C MET A 12 -23.82 -1.58 -11.55
N SER A 13 -24.22 -2.86 -11.63
CA SER A 13 -25.22 -3.40 -10.73
C SER A 13 -24.76 -3.32 -9.27
N PRO A 14 -25.69 -3.24 -8.30
CA PRO A 14 -25.35 -3.22 -6.87
C PRO A 14 -24.42 -4.38 -6.46
N ASP A 15 -24.68 -5.59 -6.97
CA ASP A 15 -23.84 -6.77 -6.70
C ASP A 15 -22.41 -6.61 -7.24
N ALA A 16 -22.26 -6.03 -8.45
CA ALA A 16 -20.95 -5.77 -9.02
C ALA A 16 -20.18 -4.71 -8.23
N GLN A 17 -20.86 -3.69 -7.72
CA GLN A 17 -20.25 -2.67 -6.86
C GLN A 17 -19.79 -3.26 -5.51
N THR A 18 -20.60 -4.16 -4.93
CA THR A 18 -20.30 -4.84 -3.67
C THR A 18 -19.08 -5.76 -3.82
N ARG A 19 -19.07 -6.64 -4.83
CA ARG A 19 -17.90 -7.50 -5.11
C ARG A 19 -16.62 -6.70 -5.36
N ALA A 20 -16.72 -5.58 -6.08
CA ALA A 20 -15.57 -4.71 -6.31
C ALA A 20 -15.07 -4.05 -5.01
N HIS A 21 -15.99 -3.66 -4.12
CA HIS A 21 -15.63 -3.10 -2.82
C HIS A 21 -14.96 -4.14 -1.92
N GLU A 22 -15.54 -5.34 -1.78
CA GLU A 22 -14.97 -6.43 -0.99
C GLU A 22 -13.58 -6.83 -1.50
N LYS A 23 -13.41 -6.94 -2.84
CA LYS A 23 -12.11 -7.18 -3.45
C LYS A 23 -11.11 -6.07 -3.15
N THR A 24 -11.57 -4.82 -3.11
CA THR A 24 -10.72 -3.68 -2.72
C THR A 24 -10.29 -3.80 -1.25
N GLN A 25 -11.22 -4.16 -0.35
CA GLN A 25 -10.90 -4.34 1.07
C GLN A 25 -9.94 -5.52 1.29
N ALA A 26 -10.13 -6.63 0.59
CA ALA A 26 -9.22 -7.78 0.66
C ALA A 26 -7.81 -7.42 0.17
N LEU A 27 -7.70 -6.67 -0.93
CA LEU A 27 -6.42 -6.17 -1.44
C LEU A 27 -5.76 -5.14 -0.50
N LEU A 28 -6.57 -4.35 0.22
CA LEU A 28 -6.06 -3.42 1.23
C LEU A 28 -5.61 -4.13 2.52
N ALA A 29 -6.16 -5.31 2.80
CA ALA A 29 -5.77 -6.15 3.94
C ALA A 29 -4.46 -6.92 3.70
N GLU A 30 -3.93 -6.94 2.47
CA GLU A 30 -2.58 -7.43 2.19
C GLU A 30 -1.54 -6.49 2.84
N LEU A 31 -0.50 -7.06 3.45
CA LEU A 31 0.53 -6.43 4.30
C LEU A 31 0.61 -4.89 4.16
N PRO A 32 -0.19 -4.10 4.93
CA PRO A 32 -0.38 -2.69 4.63
C PRO A 32 0.77 -1.88 5.22
N LEU A 33 1.91 -1.86 4.52
CA LEU A 33 3.09 -1.05 4.89
C LEU A 33 2.73 0.42 5.10
N ALA A 34 1.74 0.94 4.37
CA ALA A 34 1.21 2.28 4.56
C ALA A 34 0.54 2.49 5.92
N GLU A 35 -0.17 1.49 6.45
CA GLU A 35 -0.79 1.56 7.77
C GLU A 35 0.26 1.49 8.87
N LEU A 36 1.26 0.60 8.74
CA LEU A 36 2.40 0.54 9.64
C LEU A 36 3.14 1.88 9.71
N ARG A 37 3.41 2.50 8.54
CA ARG A 37 4.04 3.81 8.46
C ARG A 37 3.21 4.89 9.16
N ARG A 38 1.89 4.93 8.91
CA ARG A 38 0.97 5.90 9.54
C ARG A 38 0.87 5.70 11.05
N ALA A 39 0.86 4.45 11.53
CA ALA A 39 0.86 4.14 12.95
C ALA A 39 2.13 4.66 13.65
N ARG A 40 3.24 4.76 12.91
CA ARG A 40 4.50 5.39 13.36
C ARG A 40 4.57 6.90 13.10
N GLN A 41 3.49 7.52 12.62
CA GLN A 41 3.40 8.95 12.31
C GLN A 41 4.42 9.44 11.27
N LEU A 42 4.88 8.54 10.39
CA LEU A 42 5.83 8.87 9.34
C LEU A 42 5.10 9.26 8.05
N SER A 43 5.53 10.32 7.38
CA SER A 43 5.12 10.65 6.02
C SER A 43 5.87 9.79 4.99
N GLN A 44 5.35 9.70 3.76
CA GLN A 44 6.08 9.01 2.70
C GLN A 44 7.39 9.71 2.35
N GLU A 45 7.48 11.03 2.52
CA GLU A 45 8.70 11.81 2.29
C GLU A 45 9.75 11.54 3.38
N GLN A 46 9.33 11.51 4.65
CA GLN A 46 10.24 11.17 5.75
C GLN A 46 10.85 9.78 5.58
N LEU A 47 10.02 8.80 5.20
CA LEU A 47 10.50 7.45 4.95
C LEU A 47 11.37 7.36 3.68
N ALA A 48 11.08 8.18 2.67
CA ALA A 48 11.89 8.24 1.45
C ALA A 48 13.29 8.77 1.74
N THR A 49 13.41 9.80 2.58
CA THR A 49 14.70 10.32 3.08
C THR A 49 15.49 9.26 3.81
N GLU A 50 14.86 8.51 4.73
CA GLU A 50 15.54 7.45 5.49
C GLU A 50 16.02 6.30 4.60
N LEU A 51 15.28 6.01 3.53
CA LEU A 51 15.61 4.94 2.59
C LEU A 51 16.57 5.39 1.47
N ASP A 52 16.92 6.68 1.40
CA ASP A 52 17.67 7.31 0.31
C ASP A 52 17.03 7.06 -1.07
N VAL A 53 15.72 7.30 -1.15
CA VAL A 53 14.93 7.16 -2.38
C VAL A 53 13.97 8.33 -2.54
N GLN A 54 13.30 8.40 -3.70
CA GLN A 54 12.26 9.39 -3.95
C GLN A 54 10.91 8.93 -3.37
N GLN A 55 10.08 9.87 -2.92
CA GLN A 55 8.74 9.60 -2.37
C GLN A 55 7.86 8.70 -3.27
N PRO A 56 7.87 8.81 -4.61
CA PRO A 56 7.12 7.92 -5.48
C PRO A 56 7.56 6.45 -5.39
N ALA A 57 8.84 6.19 -5.04
CA ALA A 57 9.34 4.84 -4.83
C ALA A 57 8.72 4.22 -3.58
N VAL A 58 8.58 4.99 -2.49
CA VAL A 58 7.88 4.57 -1.27
C VAL A 58 6.42 4.24 -1.58
N ALA A 59 5.71 5.12 -2.30
CA ALA A 59 4.33 4.87 -2.69
C ALA A 59 4.16 3.64 -3.59
N LYS A 60 5.18 3.30 -4.40
CA LYS A 60 5.21 2.09 -5.23
C LYS A 60 5.45 0.84 -4.38
N ILE A 61 6.35 0.90 -3.40
CA ILE A 61 6.64 -0.22 -2.48
C ILE A 61 5.40 -0.55 -1.64
N GLU A 62 4.73 0.47 -1.09
CA GLU A 62 3.51 0.28 -0.28
C GLU A 62 2.35 -0.38 -1.04
N LYS A 63 2.34 -0.30 -2.37
CA LYS A 63 1.29 -0.88 -3.23
C LYS A 63 1.67 -2.24 -3.83
N LYS A 64 2.89 -2.72 -3.58
CA LYS A 64 3.35 -4.00 -4.14
C LYS A 64 2.95 -5.14 -3.22
N THR A 65 2.22 -6.11 -3.79
CA THR A 65 1.88 -7.36 -3.12
C THR A 65 3.04 -8.34 -3.03
N ASP A 66 3.98 -8.27 -3.98
CA ASP A 66 5.17 -9.12 -4.04
C ASP A 66 6.45 -8.26 -4.06
N MET A 67 7.37 -8.57 -3.15
CA MET A 67 8.66 -7.89 -3.02
C MET A 67 9.71 -8.81 -2.41
N TYR A 68 10.98 -8.54 -2.74
CA TYR A 68 12.09 -9.20 -2.07
C TYR A 68 12.04 -8.99 -0.55
N ILE A 69 12.32 -10.04 0.21
CA ILE A 69 12.40 -10.00 1.68
C ILE A 69 13.41 -8.93 2.14
N SER A 70 14.50 -8.73 1.40
CA SER A 70 15.48 -7.68 1.67
C SER A 70 14.88 -6.28 1.58
N THR A 71 14.02 -6.02 0.59
CA THR A 71 13.28 -4.76 0.45
C THR A 71 12.33 -4.55 1.62
N LEU A 72 11.55 -5.58 1.96
CA LEU A 72 10.63 -5.53 3.09
C LEU A 72 11.37 -5.23 4.40
N ARG A 73 12.47 -5.94 4.67
CA ARG A 73 13.30 -5.71 5.85
C ARG A 73 13.88 -4.30 5.90
N ARG A 74 14.43 -3.78 4.79
CA ARG A 74 14.91 -2.39 4.72
C ARG A 74 13.81 -1.39 5.04
N PHE A 75 12.61 -1.62 4.51
CA PHE A 75 11.45 -0.75 4.72
C PHE A 75 10.99 -0.77 6.19
N ILE A 76 10.91 -1.95 6.79
CA ILE A 76 10.57 -2.12 8.22
C ILE A 76 11.63 -1.46 9.12
N ASN A 77 12.93 -1.64 8.81
CA ASN A 77 14.02 -1.03 9.57
C ASN A 77 13.98 0.50 9.51
N ALA A 78 13.70 1.09 8.34
CA ALA A 78 13.56 2.53 8.18
C ALA A 78 12.33 3.11 8.93
N MET A 79 11.37 2.27 9.30
CA MET A 79 10.27 2.63 10.21
C MET A 79 10.58 2.34 11.69
N GLY A 80 11.82 1.98 12.02
CA GLY A 80 12.27 1.62 13.36
C GLY A 80 11.73 0.27 13.85
N GLY A 81 11.39 -0.64 12.94
CA GLY A 81 10.99 -2.01 13.26
C GLY A 81 12.07 -3.04 12.92
N GLU A 82 11.81 -4.29 13.26
CA GLU A 82 12.63 -5.44 12.86
C GLU A 82 11.71 -6.47 12.17
N LEU A 83 12.18 -7.03 11.05
CA LEU A 83 11.46 -8.10 10.34
C LEU A 83 11.92 -9.46 10.86
N GLU A 84 11.04 -10.14 11.60
CA GLU A 84 11.23 -11.53 12.03
C GLU A 84 10.48 -12.49 11.11
N ILE A 85 11.12 -13.60 10.72
CA ILE A 85 10.52 -14.68 9.92
C ILE A 85 10.60 -15.97 10.73
N ARG A 86 9.46 -16.64 10.91
CA ARG A 86 9.34 -17.91 11.63
C ARG A 86 8.76 -18.97 10.68
N ALA A 87 9.19 -20.21 10.84
CA ALA A 87 8.74 -21.39 10.09
C ALA A 87 8.08 -22.40 11.01
#